data_AF-A0A2N1RW55-F1
#
_entry.id   AF-A0A2N1RW55-F1
#
_cell.length_a   1.000
_cell.length_b   1.000
_cell.length_c   1.000
_cell.angle_alpha   90.00
_cell.angle_beta   90.00
_cell.angle_gamma   90.00
#
_symmetry.space_group_name_H-M   'P 1'
#
loop_
_entity.id
_entity.type
_entity.pdbx_description
1 polymer ?
#
loop_
_entity_poly.entity_id
_entity_poly.type
_entity_poly.pdbx_seq_one_letter_code
_entity_poly.pdbx_strand_id
1 'polypeptide(L)'
;MNDIWEITLPMIASFGGIGAIIVAIVKISGDILAKNLAKRYEHQLALDREQYKKQLEKKNYISKVKFDSEFAIYREMSEATMNMVFKSGELIKLIDQLPEDTNEQKKIFYKRFFEATNTYNAANRCLMRNAPFIPENVFKQFSSLRDKCLLQLIDYKTFYLDSDWKENRRELRNEYRNAANRTKIISDELNILMEQLRIYLEKLDVFSE
;
A
#
# COMPACT_ATOMS: atom_id res chain seq x y z
N MET A 1 -35.88 -31.85 -37.65
CA MET A 1 -36.57 -31.37 -38.88
C MET A 1 -37.60 -32.38 -39.40
N ASN A 2 -37.49 -33.67 -39.08
CA ASN A 2 -38.41 -34.70 -39.58
C ASN A 2 -39.76 -34.73 -38.84
N ASP A 3 -39.80 -34.41 -37.54
CA ASP A 3 -41.03 -34.54 -36.73
C ASP A 3 -42.13 -33.52 -37.08
N ILE A 4 -41.76 -32.37 -37.65
CA ILE A 4 -42.72 -31.31 -38.02
C ILE A 4 -43.47 -31.67 -39.30
N TRP A 5 -42.84 -32.42 -40.21
CA TRP A 5 -43.43 -32.82 -41.49
C TRP A 5 -44.49 -33.92 -41.33
N GLU A 6 -44.34 -34.82 -40.36
CA GLU A 6 -45.32 -35.88 -40.07
C GLU A 6 -46.66 -35.34 -39.51
N ILE A 7 -46.62 -34.23 -38.78
CA ILE A 7 -47.82 -33.62 -38.17
C ILE A 7 -48.54 -32.68 -39.14
N THR A 8 -47.81 -32.05 -40.07
CA THR A 8 -48.35 -31.00 -40.96
C THR A 8 -49.03 -31.54 -42.22
N LEU A 9 -48.57 -32.68 -42.76
CA LEU A 9 -49.13 -33.31 -43.96
C LEU A 9 -50.61 -33.75 -43.82
N PRO A 10 -51.06 -34.38 -42.72
CA PRO A 10 -52.45 -34.82 -42.55
C PRO A 10 -53.44 -33.65 -42.37
N MET A 11 -52.97 -32.52 -41.82
CA MET A 11 -53.79 -31.36 -41.47
C MET A 11 -54.13 -30.49 -42.70
N ILE A 12 -53.24 -30.46 -43.69
CA ILE A 12 -53.40 -29.70 -44.95
C ILE A 12 -54.29 -30.46 -45.94
N ALA A 13 -54.29 -31.80 -45.91
CA ALA A 13 -55.11 -32.62 -46.79
C ALA A 13 -56.60 -32.66 -46.41
N SER A 14 -56.95 -32.38 -45.14
CA SER A 14 -58.34 -32.51 -44.63
C SER A 14 -59.14 -31.20 -44.63
N PHE A 15 -58.48 -30.03 -44.67
CA PHE A 15 -59.14 -28.71 -44.69
C PHE A 15 -58.45 -27.80 -45.72
N GLY A 16 -58.89 -27.87 -46.99
CA GLY A 16 -58.35 -27.03 -48.07
C GLY A 16 -58.28 -25.54 -47.70
N GLY A 17 -57.21 -24.85 -48.12
CA GLY A 17 -56.97 -23.40 -47.95
C GLY A 17 -56.75 -22.91 -46.51
N ILE A 18 -57.65 -23.27 -45.58
CA ILE A 18 -57.66 -22.86 -44.17
C ILE A 18 -56.51 -23.52 -43.39
N GLY A 19 -56.16 -24.77 -43.71
CA GLY A 19 -54.99 -25.45 -43.11
C GLY A 19 -53.67 -24.72 -43.39
N ALA A 20 -53.50 -24.17 -44.60
CA ALA A 20 -52.32 -23.38 -44.95
C ALA A 20 -52.25 -22.04 -44.19
N ILE A 21 -53.39 -21.40 -43.96
CA ILE A 21 -53.50 -20.16 -43.17
C ILE A 21 -53.18 -20.42 -41.70
N ILE A 22 -53.70 -21.50 -41.10
CA ILE A 22 -53.41 -21.87 -39.71
C ILE A 22 -51.92 -22.20 -39.52
N VAL A 23 -51.33 -22.98 -40.43
CA VAL A 23 -49.88 -23.29 -40.38
C VAL A 23 -49.04 -22.02 -40.55
N ALA A 24 -49.43 -21.10 -41.44
CA ALA A 24 -48.76 -19.82 -41.60
C ALA A 24 -48.87 -18.95 -40.35
N ILE A 25 -50.04 -18.85 -39.72
CA ILE A 25 -50.24 -18.11 -38.45
C ILE A 25 -49.43 -18.71 -37.31
N VAL A 26 -49.36 -20.04 -37.19
CA VAL A 26 -48.56 -20.71 -36.15
C VAL A 26 -47.07 -20.49 -36.37
N LYS A 27 -46.57 -20.56 -37.62
CA LYS A 27 -45.16 -20.24 -37.94
C LYS A 27 -44.83 -18.79 -37.65
N ILE A 28 -45.65 -17.84 -38.12
CA ILE A 28 -45.46 -16.41 -37.92
C ILE A 28 -45.54 -16.08 -36.42
N SER A 29 -46.49 -16.66 -35.68
CA SER A 29 -46.61 -16.47 -34.24
C SER A 29 -45.43 -17.05 -33.48
N GLY A 30 -44.94 -18.23 -33.87
CA GLY A 30 -43.75 -18.85 -33.31
C GLY A 30 -42.48 -18.02 -33.55
N ASP A 31 -42.28 -17.51 -34.76
CA ASP A 31 -41.13 -16.66 -35.10
C ASP A 31 -41.20 -15.29 -34.39
N ILE A 32 -42.40 -14.71 -34.24
CA ILE A 32 -42.60 -13.46 -33.50
C ILE A 32 -42.38 -13.67 -31.99
N LEU A 33 -42.89 -14.76 -31.41
CA LEU A 33 -42.68 -15.10 -30.01
C LEU A 33 -41.22 -15.42 -29.71
N ALA A 34 -40.55 -16.20 -30.57
CA ALA A 34 -39.13 -16.50 -30.45
C ALA A 34 -38.26 -15.24 -30.61
N LYS A 35 -38.56 -14.38 -31.58
CA LYS A 35 -37.88 -13.07 -31.73
C LYS A 35 -38.09 -12.17 -30.53
N ASN A 36 -39.32 -12.08 -30.01
CA ASN A 36 -39.61 -11.23 -28.84
C ASN A 36 -38.98 -11.78 -27.56
N LEU A 37 -38.94 -13.10 -27.37
CA LEU A 37 -38.28 -13.75 -26.24
C LEU A 37 -36.76 -13.59 -26.32
N ALA A 38 -36.16 -13.83 -27.50
CA ALA A 38 -34.74 -13.63 -27.76
C ALA A 38 -34.34 -12.17 -27.54
N LYS A 39 -35.13 -11.21 -28.05
CA LYS A 39 -34.87 -9.78 -27.89
C LYS A 39 -34.97 -9.32 -26.43
N ARG A 40 -35.90 -9.88 -25.64
CA ARG A 40 -35.98 -9.64 -24.18
C ARG A 40 -34.78 -10.23 -23.44
N TYR A 41 -34.38 -11.46 -23.79
CA TYR A 41 -33.19 -12.11 -23.23
C TYR A 41 -31.91 -11.35 -23.57
N GLU A 42 -31.72 -10.93 -24.83
CA GLU A 42 -30.59 -10.10 -25.25
C GLU A 42 -30.56 -8.76 -24.52
N HIS A 43 -31.73 -8.13 -24.31
CA HIS A 43 -31.83 -6.90 -23.56
C HIS A 43 -31.48 -7.09 -22.07
N GLN A 44 -31.98 -8.15 -21.44
CA GLN A 44 -31.61 -8.51 -20.06
C GLN A 44 -30.12 -8.84 -19.93
N LEU A 45 -29.55 -9.64 -20.84
CA LEU A 45 -28.12 -9.92 -20.90
C LEU A 45 -27.28 -8.67 -21.10
N ALA A 46 -27.73 -7.72 -21.93
CA ALA A 46 -27.05 -6.44 -22.12
C ALA A 46 -27.08 -5.58 -20.84
N LEU A 47 -28.23 -5.50 -20.17
CA LEU A 47 -28.37 -4.80 -18.88
C LEU A 47 -27.51 -5.44 -17.80
N ASP A 48 -27.53 -6.76 -17.67
CA ASP A 48 -26.71 -7.49 -16.70
C ASP A 48 -25.22 -7.26 -16.99
N ARG A 49 -24.81 -7.34 -18.27
CA ARG A 49 -23.42 -7.06 -18.67
C ARG A 49 -23.01 -5.62 -18.35
N GLU A 50 -23.88 -4.63 -18.56
CA GLU A 50 -23.61 -3.25 -18.16
C GLU A 50 -23.53 -3.08 -16.65
N GLN A 51 -24.39 -3.75 -15.89
CA GLN A 51 -24.34 -3.73 -14.42
C GLN A 51 -23.04 -4.38 -13.91
N TYR A 52 -22.65 -5.53 -14.45
CA TYR A 52 -21.38 -6.17 -14.12
C TYR A 52 -20.19 -5.30 -14.49
N LYS A 53 -20.18 -4.66 -15.66
CA LYS A 53 -19.14 -3.70 -16.05
C LYS A 53 -19.07 -2.53 -15.06
N LYS A 54 -20.20 -1.90 -14.73
CA LYS A 54 -20.24 -0.80 -13.75
C LYS A 54 -19.77 -1.22 -12.36
N GLN A 55 -20.11 -2.43 -11.92
CA GLN A 55 -19.63 -2.97 -10.65
C GLN A 55 -18.12 -3.24 -10.67
N LEU A 56 -17.59 -3.78 -11.78
CA LEU A 56 -16.16 -3.99 -12.00
C LEU A 56 -15.40 -2.66 -12.04
N GLU A 57 -15.86 -1.70 -12.85
CA GLU A 57 -15.29 -0.34 -12.93
C GLU A 57 -15.28 0.35 -11.56
N LYS A 58 -16.39 0.26 -10.80
CA LYS A 58 -16.47 0.80 -9.44
C LYS A 58 -15.48 0.11 -8.49
N LYS A 59 -15.35 -1.22 -8.55
CA LYS A 59 -14.39 -1.97 -7.73
C LYS A 59 -12.95 -1.61 -8.09
N ASN A 60 -12.62 -1.52 -9.38
CA ASN A 60 -11.30 -1.13 -9.85
C ASN A 60 -10.97 0.31 -9.44
N TYR A 61 -11.93 1.23 -9.55
CA TYR A 61 -11.77 2.60 -9.06
C TYR A 61 -11.50 2.66 -7.55
N ILE A 62 -12.28 1.94 -6.73
CA ILE A 62 -12.06 1.88 -5.27
C ILE A 62 -10.70 1.26 -4.93
N SER A 63 -10.29 0.20 -5.65
CA SER A 63 -9.00 -0.45 -5.47
C SER A 63 -7.85 0.51 -5.76
N LYS A 64 -7.93 1.24 -6.89
CA LYS A 64 -6.94 2.24 -7.28
C LYS A 64 -6.82 3.37 -6.25
N VAL A 65 -7.95 3.95 -5.83
CA VAL A 65 -7.94 5.03 -4.82
C VAL A 65 -7.35 4.57 -3.50
N LYS A 66 -7.62 3.31 -3.11
CA LYS A 66 -7.03 2.71 -1.90
C LYS A 66 -5.52 2.52 -2.06
N PHE A 67 -5.07 2.01 -3.21
CA PHE A 67 -3.65 1.85 -3.52
C PHE A 67 -2.91 3.18 -3.49
N ASP A 68 -3.42 4.20 -4.20
CA ASP A 68 -2.81 5.54 -4.24
C ASP A 68 -2.67 6.14 -2.83
N SER A 69 -3.68 5.90 -1.98
CA SER A 69 -3.68 6.32 -0.57
C SER A 69 -2.64 5.57 0.25
N GLU A 70 -2.58 4.24 0.15
CA GLU A 70 -1.58 3.41 0.86
C GLU A 70 -0.16 3.76 0.40
N PHE A 71 0.08 3.90 -0.91
CA PHE A 71 1.37 4.30 -1.46
C PHE A 71 1.82 5.67 -0.94
N ALA A 72 0.92 6.65 -0.90
CA ALA A 72 1.22 7.98 -0.36
C ALA A 72 1.63 7.92 1.12
N ILE A 73 0.94 7.10 1.93
CA ILE A 73 1.27 6.88 3.35
C ILE A 73 2.67 6.27 3.47
N TYR A 74 2.96 5.19 2.73
CA TYR A 74 4.27 4.54 2.81
C TYR A 74 5.41 5.43 2.32
N ARG A 75 5.18 6.24 1.29
CA ARG A 75 6.16 7.23 0.82
C ARG A 75 6.49 8.24 1.91
N GLU A 76 5.47 8.83 2.52
CA GLU A 76 5.64 9.83 3.58
C GLU A 76 6.36 9.24 4.81
N MET A 77 5.93 8.05 5.25
CA MET A 77 6.54 7.38 6.39
C MET A 77 8.00 6.99 6.13
N SER A 78 8.29 6.51 4.91
CA SER A 78 9.66 6.15 4.51
C SER A 78 10.57 7.37 4.51
N GLU A 79 10.13 8.49 3.93
CA GLU A 79 10.88 9.74 3.92
C GLU A 79 11.19 10.23 5.34
N ALA A 80 10.17 10.32 6.19
CA ALA A 80 10.33 10.79 7.57
C ALA A 80 11.27 9.87 8.36
N THR A 81 11.18 8.56 8.17
CA THR A 81 12.02 7.55 8.85
C THR A 81 13.46 7.58 8.35
N MET A 82 13.68 7.69 7.03
CA MET A 82 15.03 7.85 6.46
C MET A 82 15.72 9.09 7.02
N ASN A 83 15.02 10.23 7.05
CA ASN A 83 15.55 11.46 7.62
C ASN A 83 15.92 11.31 9.11
N MET A 84 15.06 10.66 9.90
CA MET A 84 15.37 10.32 11.29
C MET A 84 16.61 9.43 11.40
N VAL A 85 16.69 8.34 10.63
CA VAL A 85 17.82 7.41 10.66
C VAL A 85 19.13 8.10 10.27
N PHE A 86 19.12 8.91 9.20
CA PHE A 86 20.30 9.65 8.76
C PHE A 86 20.79 10.62 9.84
N LYS A 87 19.89 11.40 10.44
CA LYS A 87 20.27 12.33 11.51
C LYS A 87 20.68 11.63 12.80
N SER A 88 20.07 10.49 13.14
CA SER A 88 20.53 9.66 14.26
C SER A 88 21.92 9.05 13.98
N GLY A 89 22.23 8.69 12.75
CA GLY A 89 23.56 8.23 12.34
C GLY A 89 24.63 9.32 12.44
N GLU A 90 24.24 10.60 12.34
CA GLU A 90 25.16 11.73 12.54
C GLU A 90 25.55 11.99 14.01
N LEU A 91 24.84 11.38 14.96
CA LEU A 91 25.11 11.56 16.40
C LEU A 91 26.37 10.80 16.81
N ILE A 92 26.45 9.50 16.52
CA ILE A 92 27.56 8.64 16.92
C ILE A 92 28.38 8.28 15.68
N LYS A 93 29.36 9.14 15.36
CA LYS A 93 30.29 8.96 14.23
C LYS A 93 31.60 8.32 14.68
N LEU A 94 32.11 7.38 13.88
CA LEU A 94 33.46 6.81 14.03
C LEU A 94 34.56 7.80 13.64
N ILE A 95 34.28 8.66 12.66
CA ILE A 95 35.18 9.69 12.16
C ILE A 95 34.44 11.02 12.24
N ASP A 96 34.97 11.94 13.03
CA ASP A 96 34.37 13.26 13.24
C ASP A 96 35.45 14.34 13.12
N GLN A 97 35.13 15.42 12.43
CA GLN A 97 36.01 16.58 12.31
C GLN A 97 35.50 17.65 13.26
N LEU A 98 36.21 17.82 14.37
CA LEU A 98 35.86 18.77 15.41
C LEU A 98 36.92 19.86 15.51
N PRO A 99 36.52 21.14 15.71
CA PRO A 99 37.46 22.21 15.98
C PRO A 99 38.18 21.97 17.31
N GLU A 100 39.38 22.53 17.50
CA GLU A 100 40.10 22.40 18.78
C GLU A 100 39.36 23.11 19.94
N ASP A 101 38.65 24.21 19.63
CA ASP A 101 37.91 24.98 20.61
C ASP A 101 36.72 24.20 21.19
N THR A 102 36.68 24.06 22.52
CA THR A 102 35.66 23.27 23.22
C THR A 102 34.26 23.91 23.17
N ASN A 103 34.16 25.23 23.10
CA ASN A 103 32.86 25.90 23.00
C ASN A 103 32.24 25.70 21.61
N GLU A 104 33.05 25.78 20.55
CA GLU A 104 32.63 25.45 19.19
C GLU A 104 32.24 23.97 19.04
N GLN A 105 32.99 23.05 19.66
CA GLN A 105 32.57 21.63 19.73
C GLN A 105 31.19 21.47 20.37
N LYS A 106 30.95 22.11 21.53
CA LYS A 106 29.64 22.06 22.20
C LYS A 106 28.52 22.59 21.31
N LYS A 107 28.73 23.71 20.61
CA LYS A 107 27.74 24.25 19.65
C LYS A 107 27.40 23.23 18.56
N ILE A 108 28.40 22.54 18.01
CA ILE A 108 28.21 21.47 17.02
C ILE A 108 27.39 20.32 17.63
N PHE A 109 27.70 19.90 18.85
CA PHE A 109 26.97 18.81 19.51
C PHE A 109 25.50 19.15 19.76
N TYR A 110 25.22 20.35 20.27
CA TYR A 110 23.85 20.83 20.46
C TYR A 110 23.09 20.93 19.13
N LYS A 111 23.74 21.43 18.08
CA LYS A 111 23.12 21.51 16.74
C LYS A 111 22.72 20.12 16.23
N ARG A 112 23.62 19.14 16.29
CA ARG A 112 23.34 17.76 15.85
C ARG A 112 22.20 17.13 16.66
N PHE A 113 22.24 17.29 17.98
CA PHE A 113 21.19 16.78 18.85
C PHE A 113 19.83 17.41 18.54
N PHE A 114 19.78 18.73 18.33
CA PHE A 114 18.56 19.44 17.99
C PHE A 114 18.00 18.98 16.63
N GLU A 115 18.83 18.89 15.60
CA GLU A 115 18.42 18.40 14.28
C GLU A 115 17.87 16.98 14.35
N ALA A 116 18.57 16.06 15.02
CA ALA A 116 18.14 14.67 15.17
C ALA A 116 16.85 14.54 15.99
N THR A 117 16.70 15.34 17.04
CA THR A 117 15.47 15.39 17.85
C THR A 117 14.28 15.87 17.02
N ASN A 118 14.48 16.88 16.16
CA ASN A 118 13.43 17.38 15.28
C ASN A 118 12.98 16.33 14.26
N THR A 119 13.93 15.65 13.61
CA THR A 119 13.59 14.57 12.67
C THR A 119 12.95 13.38 13.35
N TYR A 120 13.40 13.02 14.56
CA TYR A 120 12.76 11.98 15.37
C TYR A 120 11.30 12.32 15.68
N ASN A 121 11.04 13.54 16.16
CA ASN A 121 9.69 13.99 16.48
C ASN A 121 8.79 14.04 15.24
N ALA A 122 9.34 14.45 14.09
CA ALA A 122 8.61 14.43 12.81
C ALA A 122 8.24 13.01 12.39
N ALA A 123 9.19 12.07 12.44
CA ALA A 123 8.95 10.66 12.13
C ALA A 123 7.94 10.02 13.08
N ASN A 124 8.06 10.27 14.39
CA ASN A 124 7.09 9.74 15.36
C ASN A 124 5.68 10.29 15.12
N ARG A 125 5.52 11.60 14.84
CA ARG A 125 4.22 12.18 14.48
C ARG A 125 3.64 11.56 13.21
N CYS A 126 4.46 11.39 12.17
CA CYS A 126 4.06 10.76 10.92
C CYS A 126 3.57 9.32 11.16
N LEU A 127 4.35 8.52 11.91
CA LEU A 127 3.99 7.14 12.26
C LEU A 127 2.69 7.07 13.06
N MET A 128 2.53 7.91 14.10
CA MET A 128 1.32 7.89 14.93
C MET A 128 0.07 8.31 14.15
N ARG A 129 0.18 9.33 13.28
CA ARG A 129 -0.95 9.80 12.47
C ARG A 129 -1.40 8.74 11.47
N ASN A 130 -0.47 7.96 10.93
CA ASN A 130 -0.74 6.94 9.92
C ASN A 130 -1.03 5.56 10.53
N ALA A 131 -0.86 5.37 11.84
CA ALA A 131 -1.03 4.09 12.53
C ALA A 131 -2.39 3.39 12.28
N PRO A 132 -3.54 4.10 12.21
CA PRO A 132 -4.84 3.46 11.92
C PRO A 132 -4.98 2.94 10.49
N PHE A 133 -4.10 3.36 9.58
CA PHE A 133 -4.21 3.13 8.14
C PHE A 133 -3.17 2.14 7.60
N ILE A 134 -2.32 1.60 8.48
CA ILE A 134 -1.26 0.65 8.11
C ILE A 134 -1.40 -0.67 8.87
N PRO A 135 -0.94 -1.78 8.28
CA PRO A 135 -0.89 -3.07 8.97
C PRO A 135 -0.01 -3.02 10.23
N GLU A 136 -0.41 -3.76 11.27
CA GLU A 136 0.28 -3.79 12.56
C GLU A 136 1.75 -4.23 12.45
N ASN A 137 2.04 -5.19 11.56
CA ASN A 137 3.42 -5.63 11.32
C ASN A 137 4.29 -4.50 10.74
N VAL A 138 3.76 -3.71 9.81
CA VAL A 138 4.47 -2.55 9.24
C VAL A 138 4.68 -1.50 10.33
N PHE A 139 3.64 -1.18 11.11
CA PHE A 139 3.75 -0.27 12.25
C PHE A 139 4.85 -0.69 13.24
N LYS A 140 4.93 -1.98 13.58
CA LYS A 140 5.95 -2.51 14.49
C LYS A 140 7.37 -2.34 13.95
N GLN A 141 7.58 -2.52 12.64
CA GLN A 141 8.90 -2.34 12.02
C GLN A 141 9.37 -0.88 12.08
N PHE A 142 8.49 0.07 11.71
CA PHE A 142 8.78 1.50 11.84
C PHE A 142 8.99 1.91 13.30
N SER A 143 8.18 1.39 14.23
CA SER A 143 8.32 1.65 15.67
C SER A 143 9.65 1.15 16.22
N SER A 144 10.09 -0.04 15.78
CA SER A 144 11.37 -0.62 16.18
C SER A 144 12.56 0.26 15.79
N LEU A 145 12.54 0.82 14.57
CA LEU A 145 13.55 1.79 14.12
C LEU A 145 13.51 3.08 14.96
N ARG A 146 12.30 3.62 15.19
CA ARG A 146 12.09 4.79 16.06
C ARG A 146 12.70 4.56 17.44
N ASP A 147 12.40 3.44 18.08
CA ASP A 147 12.83 3.18 19.45
C ASP A 147 14.35 3.07 19.55
N LYS A 148 15.02 2.48 18.55
CA LYS A 148 16.49 2.47 18.48
C LYS A 148 17.08 3.86 18.23
N CYS A 149 16.42 4.70 17.43
CA CYS A 149 16.83 6.09 17.24
C CYS A 149 16.65 6.93 18.51
N LEU A 150 15.61 6.66 19.31
CA LEU A 150 15.44 7.26 20.64
C LEU A 150 16.60 6.89 21.57
N LEU A 151 17.00 5.61 21.59
CA LEU A 151 18.18 5.18 22.35
C LEU A 151 19.44 5.92 21.90
N GLN A 152 19.61 6.18 20.60
CA GLN A 152 20.73 7.02 20.13
C GLN A 152 20.69 8.45 20.64
N LEU A 153 19.51 9.07 20.71
CA LEU A 153 19.38 10.41 21.29
C LEU A 153 19.74 10.43 22.77
N ILE A 154 19.28 9.43 23.53
CA ILE A 154 19.55 9.30 24.96
C ILE A 154 21.07 9.13 25.19
N ASP A 155 21.68 8.17 24.53
CA ASP A 155 23.12 7.90 24.65
C ASP A 155 23.97 9.10 24.21
N TYR A 156 23.56 9.79 23.13
CA TYR A 156 24.25 10.99 22.67
C TYR A 156 24.30 12.09 23.74
N LYS A 157 23.19 12.30 24.45
CA LYS A 157 23.14 13.26 25.55
C LYS A 157 24.19 12.93 26.61
N THR A 158 24.25 11.66 27.02
CA THR A 158 25.22 11.17 28.01
C THR A 158 26.68 11.33 27.55
N PHE A 159 26.97 11.06 26.27
CA PHE A 159 28.34 11.06 25.76
C PHE A 159 28.87 12.42 25.27
N TYR A 160 27.99 13.41 25.06
CA TYR A 160 28.37 14.68 24.42
C TYR A 160 27.77 15.94 25.05
N LEU A 161 26.66 15.87 25.79
CA LEU A 161 25.92 17.05 26.27
C LEU A 161 25.89 17.19 27.79
N ASP A 162 26.00 16.10 28.54
CA ASP A 162 26.09 16.15 30.00
C ASP A 162 27.37 16.87 30.46
N SER A 163 27.33 17.48 31.64
CA SER A 163 28.46 18.26 32.21
C SER A 163 29.78 17.48 32.21
N ASP A 164 29.67 16.18 32.49
CA ASP A 164 30.81 15.27 32.73
C ASP A 164 31.07 14.35 31.52
N TRP A 165 30.65 14.76 30.31
CA TRP A 165 30.70 13.92 29.11
C TRP A 165 32.09 13.33 28.79
N LYS A 166 33.18 14.02 29.16
CA LYS A 166 34.56 13.52 28.97
C LYS A 166 34.85 12.31 29.86
N GLU A 167 34.38 12.33 31.10
CA GLU A 167 34.48 11.21 32.04
C GLU A 167 33.53 10.08 31.62
N ASN A 168 32.29 10.42 31.26
CA ASN A 168 31.32 9.47 30.72
C ASN A 168 31.89 8.68 29.53
N ARG A 169 32.56 9.31 28.56
CA ARG A 169 33.14 8.56 27.43
C ARG A 169 34.29 7.62 27.82
N ARG A 170 35.02 7.95 28.89
CA ARG A 170 36.11 7.11 29.38
C ARG A 170 35.55 5.88 30.11
N GLU A 171 34.57 6.09 30.96
CA GLU A 171 34.00 5.05 31.82
C GLU A 171 32.98 4.18 31.08
N LEU A 172 32.16 4.79 30.21
CA LEU A 172 31.11 4.14 29.44
C LEU A 172 31.58 3.73 28.03
N ARG A 173 32.82 3.27 27.93
CA ARG A 173 33.43 2.93 26.63
C ARG A 173 32.69 1.80 25.92
N ASN A 174 32.14 0.86 26.67
CA ASN A 174 31.39 -0.27 26.11
C ASN A 174 30.03 0.18 25.59
N GLU A 175 29.36 1.07 26.30
CA GLU A 175 28.09 1.69 25.95
C GLU A 175 28.25 2.55 24.69
N TYR A 176 29.34 3.31 24.60
CA TYR A 176 29.68 4.05 23.38
C TYR A 176 29.86 3.11 22.17
N ARG A 177 30.57 2.00 22.34
CA ARG A 177 30.72 0.98 21.28
C ARG A 177 29.38 0.35 20.90
N ASN A 178 28.52 0.08 21.88
CA ASN A 178 27.18 -0.44 21.65
C ASN A 178 26.32 0.56 20.88
N ALA A 179 26.41 1.85 21.21
CA ALA A 179 25.76 2.93 20.47
C ALA A 179 26.29 3.02 19.02
N ALA A 180 27.60 2.88 18.80
CA ALA A 180 28.17 2.85 17.45
C ALA A 180 27.70 1.63 16.64
N ASN A 181 27.67 0.44 17.25
CA ASN A 181 27.13 -0.77 16.63
C ASN A 181 25.63 -0.62 16.32
N ARG A 182 24.88 0.03 17.21
CA ARG A 182 23.46 0.31 17.01
C ARG A 182 23.22 1.21 15.80
N THR A 183 24.08 2.20 15.52
CA THR A 183 24.00 2.99 14.27
C THR A 183 24.02 2.08 13.04
N LYS A 184 24.91 1.08 13.00
CA LYS A 184 24.96 0.12 11.89
C LYS A 184 23.68 -0.71 11.81
N ILE A 185 23.23 -1.28 12.93
CA ILE A 185 22.00 -2.07 13.01
C ILE A 185 20.79 -1.28 12.51
N ILE A 186 20.65 -0.02 12.92
CA ILE A 186 19.56 0.87 12.46
C ILE A 186 19.61 1.03 10.94
N SER A 187 20.79 1.25 10.36
CA SER A 187 20.95 1.38 8.92
C SER A 187 20.58 0.09 8.17
N ASP A 188 21.00 -1.06 8.69
CA ASP A 188 20.69 -2.36 8.09
C ASP A 188 19.18 -2.67 8.17
N GLU A 189 18.55 -2.38 9.31
CA GLU A 189 17.10 -2.53 9.50
C GLU A 189 16.29 -1.58 8.60
N LEU A 190 16.77 -0.36 8.36
CA LEU A 190 16.15 0.56 7.41
C LEU A 190 16.17 -0.04 6.00
N ASN A 191 17.30 -0.59 5.56
CA ASN A 191 17.40 -1.21 4.24
C ASN A 191 16.45 -2.41 4.10
N ILE A 192 16.35 -3.24 5.14
CA ILE A 192 15.41 -4.37 5.17
C ILE A 192 13.96 -3.87 5.07
N LEU A 193 13.59 -2.83 5.82
CA LEU A 193 12.26 -2.24 5.76
C LEU A 193 11.95 -1.68 4.36
N MET A 194 12.88 -0.96 3.75
CA MET A 194 12.71 -0.42 2.40
C MET A 194 12.51 -1.52 1.35
N GLU A 195 13.25 -2.63 1.47
CA GLU A 195 13.09 -3.77 0.57
C GLU A 195 11.73 -4.47 0.77
N GLN A 196 11.31 -4.66 2.02
CA GLN A 196 10.00 -5.24 2.33
C GLN A 196 8.85 -4.38 1.80
N LEU A 197 8.96 -3.05 1.91
CA LEU A 197 7.99 -2.12 1.34
C LEU A 197 7.98 -2.19 -0.19
N ARG A 198 9.14 -2.29 -0.85
CA ARG A 198 9.20 -2.45 -2.30
C ARG A 198 8.47 -3.71 -2.76
N ILE A 199 8.78 -4.86 -2.14
CA ILE A 199 8.11 -6.14 -2.43
C ILE A 199 6.60 -6.07 -2.18
N TYR A 200 6.17 -5.40 -1.11
CA TYR A 200 4.76 -5.22 -0.81
C TYR A 200 4.06 -4.36 -1.87
N LEU A 201 4.68 -3.24 -2.27
CA LEU A 201 4.13 -2.33 -3.28
C LEU A 201 4.08 -2.98 -4.68
N GLU A 202 5.08 -3.79 -5.06
CA GLU A 202 5.07 -4.56 -6.30
C GLU A 202 3.89 -5.55 -6.35
N LYS A 203 3.56 -6.20 -5.23
CA LYS A 203 2.40 -7.09 -5.16
C LYS A 203 1.08 -6.36 -5.34
N LEU A 204 1.00 -5.10 -4.91
CA LEU A 204 -0.22 -4.31 -5.04
C LEU A 204 -0.48 -3.86 -6.48
N ASP A 205 0.56 -3.62 -7.28
CA ASP A 205 0.46 -3.20 -8.68
C ASP A 205 -0.26 -4.24 -9.56
N VAL A 206 -0.07 -5.53 -9.26
CA VAL A 206 -0.68 -6.66 -9.99
C VAL A 206 -2.21 -6.75 -9.78
N PHE A 207 -2.75 -6.12 -8.73
CA PHE A 207 -4.20 -6.09 -8.47
C PHE A 207 -4.92 -4.87 -9.09
N SER A 208 -4.17 -3.97 -9.75
CA SER A 208 -4.71 -2.78 -10.42
C SER A 208 -4.87 -2.89 -11.94
N GLU A 209 -4.39 -3.98 -12.55
CA GLU A 209 -4.66 -4.36 -13.96
C GLU A 209 -5.94 -5.18 -14.11
#